data_AF-A0A959G6Q7-F1
#
_entry.id   AF-A0A959G6Q7-F1
#
_cell.length_a   1.000
_cell.length_b   1.000
_cell.length_c   1.000
_cell.angle_alpha   90.00
_cell.angle_beta   90.00
_cell.angle_gamma   90.00
#
_symmetry.space_group_name_H-M   'P 1'
#
loop_
_entity.id
_entity.type
_entity.pdbx_description
1 polymer ?
#
loop_
_entity_poly.entity_id
_entity_poly.type
_entity_poly.pdbx_seq_one_letter_code
_entity_poly.pdbx_strand_id
1 'polypeptide(L)'
;MHKYIVLGVCFLFSQSTLFSQKNRIISPNGNIEVSWEALQSQGPQKWILKSSHLMEGKTTEVFPKIELGLIRSDQSFINLKLLGTSAQKK
;
A
#
# COMPACT_ATOMS: atom_id res chain seq x y z
N MET A 1 5.43 37.20 20.52
CA MET A 1 5.39 36.76 19.09
C MET A 1 6.12 35.44 18.87
N HIS A 2 7.36 35.27 19.36
CA HIS A 2 8.14 34.01 19.27
C HIS A 2 7.44 32.74 19.76
N LYS A 3 6.65 32.81 20.86
CA LYS A 3 5.89 31.66 21.40
C LYS A 3 4.90 31.05 20.40
N TYR A 4 4.25 31.88 19.59
CA TYR A 4 3.26 31.42 18.60
C TYR A 4 3.92 30.85 17.34
N ILE A 5 5.13 31.33 17.01
CA ILE A 5 5.93 30.82 15.89
C ILE A 5 6.39 29.39 16.17
N VAL A 6 6.90 29.12 17.38
CA VAL A 6 7.33 27.77 17.78
C VAL A 6 6.14 26.80 17.80
N LEU A 7 4.98 27.25 18.29
CA LEU A 7 3.76 26.44 18.30
C LEU A 7 3.27 26.12 16.88
N GLY A 8 3.34 27.10 15.97
CA GLY A 8 2.99 26.91 14.56
C GLY A 8 3.93 25.93 13.85
N VAL A 9 5.23 25.99 14.11
CA VAL A 9 6.21 25.05 13.53
C VAL A 9 5.96 23.62 14.03
N CYS A 10 5.73 23.40 15.33
CA CYS A 10 5.39 22.07 15.86
C CYS A 10 4.10 21.49 15.26
N PHE A 11 3.10 22.34 15.00
CA PHE A 11 1.84 21.89 14.39
C PHE A 11 2.05 21.36 12.96
N LEU A 12 2.93 22.00 12.18
CA LEU A 12 3.22 21.58 10.81
C LEU A 12 3.96 20.22 10.73
N PHE A 13 4.81 19.90 11.71
CA PHE A 13 5.51 18.61 11.76
C PHE A 13 4.65 17.45 12.26
N SER A 14 3.47 17.71 12.85
CA SER A 14 2.57 16.65 13.33
C SER A 14 1.85 15.87 12.22
N GLN A 15 1.83 16.38 10.98
CA GLN A 15 1.01 15.85 9.88
C GLN A 15 1.74 14.81 9.02
N SER A 16 3.00 14.47 9.32
CA SER A 16 3.87 13.73 8.41
C SER A 16 4.04 12.25 8.74
N THR A 17 3.00 11.40 8.66
CA THR A 17 3.21 9.92 8.66
C THR A 17 2.18 9.08 7.87
N LEU A 18 1.45 9.62 6.89
CA LEU A 18 0.62 8.79 6.00
C LEU A 18 1.43 8.26 4.81
N PHE A 19 2.36 7.33 5.08
CA PHE A 19 3.14 6.66 4.03
C PHE A 19 2.38 5.41 3.55
N SER A 20 1.59 5.55 2.49
CA SER A 20 0.93 4.42 1.82
C SER A 20 1.98 3.61 1.05
N GLN A 21 2.24 2.38 1.48
CA GLN A 21 3.18 1.49 0.81
C GLN A 21 2.51 0.82 -0.39
N LYS A 22 2.93 1.15 -1.60
CA LYS A 22 2.43 0.53 -2.84
C LYS A 22 3.60 -0.04 -3.62
N ASN A 23 3.49 -1.32 -3.96
CA ASN A 23 4.42 -2.01 -4.84
C ASN A 23 3.66 -2.52 -6.06
N ARG A 24 4.34 -2.58 -7.20
CA ARG A 24 3.76 -2.96 -8.49
C ARG A 24 4.75 -3.81 -9.28
N ILE A 25 4.24 -4.86 -9.90
CA ILE A 25 4.94 -5.66 -10.90
C ILE A 25 4.13 -5.63 -12.20
N ILE A 26 4.83 -5.59 -13.32
CA ILE A 26 4.25 -5.61 -14.65
C ILE A 26 4.77 -6.85 -15.38
N SER A 27 3.91 -7.53 -16.13
CA SER A 27 4.29 -8.65 -16.96
C SER A 27 5.29 -8.22 -18.06
N PRO A 28 6.13 -9.13 -18.57
CA PRO A 28 7.12 -8.79 -19.61
C PRO A 28 6.52 -8.20 -20.89
N ASN A 29 5.30 -8.61 -21.25
CA ASN A 29 4.57 -8.08 -22.41
C ASN A 29 3.84 -6.76 -22.12
N GLY A 30 3.91 -6.24 -20.89
CA GLY A 30 3.29 -4.97 -20.50
C GLY A 30 1.77 -5.01 -20.32
N ASN A 31 1.13 -6.16 -20.53
CA ASN A 31 -0.33 -6.26 -20.57
C ASN A 31 -0.98 -6.46 -19.19
N ILE A 32 -0.23 -6.95 -18.21
CA ILE A 32 -0.76 -7.26 -16.88
C ILE A 32 0.05 -6.50 -15.84
N GLU A 33 -0.65 -5.78 -14.98
CA GLU A 33 -0.14 -5.22 -13.75
C GLU A 33 -0.69 -5.99 -12.56
N VAL A 34 0.18 -6.30 -11.61
CA VAL A 34 -0.22 -6.75 -10.28
C VAL A 34 0.38 -5.78 -9.27
N SER A 35 -0.44 -5.27 -8.36
CA SER A 35 0.02 -4.37 -7.32
C SER A 35 -0.50 -4.79 -5.95
N TRP A 36 0.30 -4.50 -4.93
CA TRP A 36 -0.08 -4.65 -3.53
C TRP A 36 0.11 -3.34 -2.82
N GLU A 37 -0.95 -2.88 -2.17
CA GLU A 37 -1.00 -1.61 -1.47
C GLU A 37 -1.42 -1.82 -0.01
N ALA A 38 -0.72 -1.15 0.88
CA ALA A 38 -1.07 -1.10 2.28
C ALA A 38 -2.00 0.11 2.50
N LEU A 39 -3.29 -0.16 2.64
CA LEU A 39 -4.29 0.85 2.89
C LEU A 39 -4.38 1.12 4.39
N GLN A 40 -3.96 2.31 4.81
CA GLN A 40 -4.19 2.80 6.16
C GLN A 40 -5.48 3.63 6.15
N SER A 41 -6.61 2.94 6.27
CA SER A 41 -7.92 3.56 6.57
C SER A 41 -8.02 3.81 8.09
N GLN A 42 -9.13 4.37 8.57
CA GLN A 42 -9.45 4.44 10.00
C GLN A 42 -9.64 3.01 10.55
N GLY A 43 -8.54 2.33 10.88
CA GLY A 43 -8.50 0.92 11.28
C GLY A 43 -7.12 0.27 11.11
N PRO A 44 -6.99 -1.05 11.37
CA PRO A 44 -5.74 -1.77 11.15
C PRO A 44 -5.32 -1.71 9.68
N GLN A 45 -4.01 -1.58 9.43
CA GLN A 45 -3.45 -1.51 8.09
C GLN A 45 -3.79 -2.79 7.32
N LYS A 46 -4.56 -2.65 6.23
CA LYS A 46 -4.94 -3.77 5.38
C LYS A 46 -4.07 -3.80 4.14
N TRP A 47 -3.62 -4.98 3.75
CA TRP A 47 -2.96 -5.18 2.47
C TRP A 47 -3.97 -5.59 1.42
N ILE A 48 -3.92 -4.96 0.26
CA ILE A 48 -4.84 -5.19 -0.85
C ILE A 48 -4.04 -5.62 -2.06
N LEU A 49 -4.39 -6.76 -2.64
CA LEU A 49 -3.90 -7.21 -3.93
C LEU A 49 -4.85 -6.75 -5.04
N LYS A 50 -4.29 -6.16 -6.08
CA LYS A 50 -5.01 -5.74 -7.30
C LYS A 50 -4.32 -6.30 -8.52
N SER A 51 -5.11 -6.71 -9.50
CA SER A 51 -4.61 -7.06 -10.82
C SER A 51 -5.38 -6.30 -11.89
N SER A 52 -4.65 -5.75 -12.85
CA SER A 52 -5.22 -4.95 -13.93
C SER A 52 -4.63 -5.35 -15.27
N HIS A 53 -5.46 -5.28 -16.31
CA HIS A 53 -5.06 -5.37 -17.69
C HIS A 53 -4.75 -3.96 -18.20
N LEU A 54 -3.62 -3.82 -18.87
CA LEU A 54 -3.12 -2.59 -19.45
C LEU A 54 -3.23 -2.73 -20.97
N MET A 55 -4.23 -2.09 -21.58
CA MET A 55 -4.39 -2.04 -23.03
C MET A 55 -4.68 -0.62 -23.47
N GLU A 56 -3.94 -0.14 -24.49
CA GLU A 56 -4.28 1.09 -25.22
C GLU A 56 -4.56 2.31 -24.32
N GLY A 57 -3.75 2.47 -23.26
CA GLY A 57 -3.90 3.56 -22.29
C GLY A 57 -5.07 3.41 -21.31
N LYS A 58 -5.82 2.31 -21.36
CA LYS A 58 -6.86 1.94 -20.40
C LYS A 58 -6.35 0.88 -19.42
N THR A 59 -6.68 1.10 -18.16
CA THR A 59 -6.45 0.14 -17.08
C THR A 59 -7.78 -0.47 -16.69
N THR A 60 -7.93 -1.78 -16.89
CA THR A 60 -9.14 -2.52 -16.52
C THR A 60 -8.82 -3.48 -15.39
N GLU A 61 -9.57 -3.43 -14.29
CA GLU A 61 -9.41 -4.38 -13.18
C GLU A 61 -9.77 -5.80 -13.66
N VAL A 62 -8.86 -6.76 -13.47
CA VAL A 62 -9.02 -8.16 -13.91
C VAL A 62 -9.62 -9.00 -12.78
N PHE A 63 -9.17 -8.75 -11.55
CA PHE A 63 -9.70 -9.39 -10.35
C PHE A 63 -10.12 -8.32 -9.36
N PRO A 64 -11.26 -8.52 -8.66
CA PRO A 64 -11.68 -7.61 -7.61
C PRO A 64 -10.59 -7.53 -6.54
N LYS A 65 -10.41 -6.34 -5.96
CA LYS A 65 -9.53 -6.10 -4.79
C LYS A 65 -9.63 -7.23 -3.76
N ILE A 66 -8.51 -7.89 -3.49
CA ILE A 66 -8.42 -8.98 -2.52
C ILE A 66 -7.74 -8.47 -1.26
N GLU A 67 -8.41 -8.56 -0.10
CA GLU A 67 -7.78 -8.29 1.19
C GLU A 67 -6.82 -9.45 1.54
N LEU A 68 -5.56 -9.13 1.81
CA LEU A 68 -4.53 -10.07 2.22
C LEU A 68 -4.49 -10.16 3.74
N GLY A 69 -4.50 -11.39 4.24
CA GLY A 69 -4.36 -11.71 5.66
C GLY A 69 -4.57 -13.19 5.91
N LEU A 70 -4.29 -13.63 7.12
CA LEU A 70 -4.50 -15.02 7.54
C LEU A 70 -5.01 -15.06 8.98
N ILE A 71 -6.05 -15.83 9.24
CA ILE A 71 -6.52 -16.13 10.60
C ILE A 71 -6.19 -17.59 10.89
N ARG A 72 -5.46 -17.82 11.97
CA ARG A 72 -5.18 -19.15 12.53
C ARG A 72 -5.77 -19.24 13.92
N SER A 73 -5.89 -20.46 14.43
CA SER A 73 -6.38 -20.72 15.79
C SER A 73 -5.51 -20.10 16.88
N ASP A 74 -4.22 -19.91 16.61
CA ASP A 74 -3.21 -19.40 17.53
C ASP A 74 -2.80 -17.94 17.25
N GLN A 75 -3.06 -17.42 16.05
CA GLN A 75 -2.60 -16.09 15.66
C GLN A 75 -3.44 -15.47 14.54
N SER A 76 -3.52 -14.13 14.55
CA SER A 76 -4.14 -13.33 13.50
C SER A 76 -3.10 -12.48 12.76
N PHE A 77 -3.09 -12.57 11.44
CA PHE A 77 -2.18 -11.89 10.51
C PHE A 77 -2.96 -10.91 9.62
N ILE A 78 -3.66 -9.96 10.26
CA ILE A 78 -4.48 -8.97 9.56
C ILE A 78 -3.75 -7.61 9.48
N ASN A 79 -2.87 -7.32 10.43
CA ASN A 79 -2.08 -6.08 10.48
C ASN A 79 -0.61 -6.39 10.15
N LEU A 80 -0.28 -6.34 8.86
CA LEU A 80 1.04 -6.72 8.37
C LEU A 80 1.89 -5.49 8.07
N LYS A 81 3.18 -5.56 8.43
CA LYS A 81 4.19 -4.58 8.01
C LYS A 81 5.12 -5.22 7.00
N LEU A 82 5.28 -4.60 5.83
CA LEU A 82 6.27 -5.03 4.86
C LEU A 82 7.68 -4.74 5.38
N LEU A 83 8.54 -5.76 5.36
CA LEU A 83 9.93 -5.65 5.83
C LEU A 83 10.93 -5.58 4.67
N GLY A 84 10.61 -6.19 3.53
CA GLY A 84 11.47 -6.21 2.37
C GLY A 84 10.80 -6.86 1.17
N THR A 85 11.36 -6.64 -0.01
CA THR A 85 10.94 -7.31 -1.24
C THR A 85 12.18 -7.85 -1.93
N SER A 86 12.03 -8.96 -2.64
CA SER A 86 13.05 -9.50 -3.52
C SER A 86 12.44 -9.65 -4.91
N ALA A 87 13.06 -9.04 -5.91
CA ALA A 87 12.73 -9.30 -7.30
C ALA A 87 13.48 -10.56 -7.71
N GLN A 88 12.78 -11.57 -8.25
CA GLN A 88 13.48 -12.63 -8.98
C GLN A 88 14.07 -12.01 -10.25
N LYS A 89 15.38 -11.75 -10.20
CA LYS A 89 16.17 -11.40 -11.38
C LYS A 89 16.27 -12.68 -12.22
N LYS A 90 15.67 -12.64 -13.41
CA LYS A 90 15.77 -13.73 -14.38
C LYS A 90 17.17 -13.79 -14.97
#